data_AF-A0A379WBY3-F1
#
_entry.id   AF-A0A379WBY3-F1
#
_cell.length_a   1.000
_cell.length_b   1.000
_cell.length_c   1.000
_cell.angle_alpha   90.00
_cell.angle_beta   90.00
_cell.angle_gamma   90.00
#
_symmetry.space_group_name_H-M   'P 1'
#
loop_
_entity.id
_entity.type
_entity.pdbx_description
1 polymer ?
#
loop_
_entity_poly.entity_id
_entity_poly.type
_entity_poly.pdbx_seq_one_letter_code
_entity_poly.pdbx_strand_id
1 'polypeptide(L)' 'MQCALYDAGRCRSCQWITQSVNEQLSAKTADLHRLLAGLPVEQWCAPTGGRNSISATKRKWS' A
#
# COMPACT_ATOMS: atom_id res chain seq x y z
N MET A 1 -14.91 -0.19 9.37
CA MET A 1 -14.10 -1.26 8.75
C MET A 1 -14.28 -2.51 9.60
N GLN A 2 -14.68 -3.68 9.06
CA GLN A 2 -14.87 -4.90 9.87
C GLN A 2 -13.57 -5.72 9.92
N CYS A 3 -12.55 -5.23 10.61
CA CYS A 3 -11.26 -5.91 10.72
C CYS A 3 -10.73 -5.84 12.15
N ALA A 4 -10.74 -6.97 12.87
CA ALA A 4 -10.26 -7.02 14.26
C ALA A 4 -8.78 -6.61 14.40
N LEU A 5 -7.95 -6.84 13.37
CA LEU A 5 -6.56 -6.38 13.35
C LEU A 5 -6.44 -4.86 13.18
N TYR A 6 -7.43 -4.22 12.55
CA TYR A 6 -7.50 -2.76 12.44
C TYR A 6 -7.90 -2.16 13.78
N ASP A 7 -8.90 -2.74 14.45
CA ASP A 7 -9.31 -2.34 15.79
C ASP A 7 -8.16 -2.50 16.81
N ALA A 8 -7.32 -3.53 16.62
CA ALA A 8 -6.11 -3.75 17.40
C ALA A 8 -4.87 -2.93 16.93
N GLY A 9 -4.99 -2.05 15.93
CA GLY A 9 -3.91 -1.19 15.45
C GLY A 9 -2.76 -1.91 14.71
N ARG A 10 -2.95 -3.18 14.31
CA ARG A 10 -1.91 -4.02 13.69
C ARG A 10 -2.12 -4.26 12.19
N CYS A 11 -3.29 -3.91 11.65
CA CYS A 11 -3.59 -4.14 10.24
C CYS A 11 -2.90 -3.10 9.33
N ARG A 12 -1.80 -3.50 8.68
CA ARG A 12 -1.08 -2.68 7.71
C ARG A 12 -1.82 -2.47 6.38
N SER A 13 -2.90 -3.20 6.12
CA SER A 13 -3.72 -3.04 4.90
C SER A 13 -4.84 -2.02 5.12
N CYS A 14 -5.58 -2.13 6.23
CA CYS A 14 -6.71 -1.25 6.53
C CYS A 14 -6.28 0.15 7.01
N GLN A 15 -5.06 0.31 7.54
CA GLN A 15 -4.54 1.61 8.00
C GLN A 15 -4.52 2.72 6.93
N TRP A 16 -4.56 2.33 5.65
CA TRP A 16 -4.49 3.25 4.52
C TRP A 16 -5.87 3.66 4.01
N ILE A 17 -6.93 2.93 4.34
CA ILE A 17 -8.27 3.11 3.77
C ILE A 17 -8.87 4.48 4.11
N THR A 18 -8.47 5.07 5.24
CA THR A 18 -8.91 6.39 5.67
C THR A 18 -8.06 7.53 5.14
N GLN A 19 -6.91 7.24 4.51
CA GLN A 19 -5.98 8.25 3.98
C GLN A 19 -6.24 8.52 2.51
N SER A 20 -5.96 9.75 2.07
CA SER A 20 -6.06 10.09 0.64
C SER A 20 -5.08 9.25 -0.19
N VAL A 21 -5.41 9.01 -1.46
CA VAL A 21 -4.53 8.25 -2.37
C VAL A 21 -3.13 8.89 -2.43
N ASN A 22 -3.04 10.22 -2.38
CA ASN A 22 -1.76 10.92 -2.42
C ASN A 22 -0.89 10.63 -1.18
N GLU A 23 -1.49 10.63 0.01
CA GLU A 23 -0.80 10.29 1.26
C GLU A 23 -0.36 8.82 1.27
N GLN A 24 -1.20 7.92 0.77
CA GLN A 24 -0.84 6.50 0.66
C GLN A 24 0.35 6.29 -0.28
N LEU A 25 0.39 6.99 -1.42
CA LEU A 25 1.50 6.91 -2.37
C LEU A 25 2.78 7.46 -1.73
N SER A 26 2.72 8.64 -1.12
CA SER A 26 3.87 9.26 -0.46
C SER A 26 4.46 8.35 0.63
N ALA A 27 3.61 7.82 1.51
CA ALA A 27 4.06 6.96 2.60
C ALA A 27 4.65 5.63 2.09
N LYS A 28 4.04 5.00 1.08
CA LYS A 28 4.57 3.77 0.48
C LYS A 28 5.90 4.01 -0.24
N THR A 29 6.06 5.13 -0.93
CA THR A 29 7.34 5.50 -1.57
C THR A 29 8.42 5.73 -0.51
N ALA A 30 8.11 6.40 0.60
CA ALA A 30 9.07 6.60 1.69
C ALA A 30 9.50 5.26 2.34
N ASP A 31 8.56 4.34 2.58
CA ASP A 31 8.88 2.99 3.08
C ASP A 31 9.74 2.21 2.08
N LEU A 32 9.43 2.28 0.78
CA LEU A 32 10.20 1.66 -0.30
C LEU A 32 11.66 2.18 -0.32
N HIS A 33 11.84 3.50 -0.21
CA HIS A 33 13.16 4.13 -0.13
C HIS A 33 13.94 3.65 1.09
N ARG A 34 13.29 3.54 2.25
CA ARG A 34 13.93 3.02 3.47
C ARG A 34 14.37 1.57 3.31
N LEU A 35 13.51 0.71 2.74
CA LEU A 35 13.78 -0.71 2.57
C LEU A 35 14.93 -0.97 1.58
N LEU A 36 15.03 -0.16 0.53
CA LEU A 36 16.05 -0.31 -0.51
C LEU A 36 17.28 0.59 -0.30
N ALA A 37 17.38 1.32 0.82
CA ALA A 37 18.49 2.25 1.09
C ALA A 37 19.88 1.59 1.04
N GLY A 38 19.97 0.26 1.20
CA GLY A 38 21.20 -0.51 1.11
C GLY A 38 21.44 -1.21 -0.24
N LEU A 39 20.60 -0.96 -1.24
CA LEU A 39 20.68 -1.62 -2.55
C LEU A 39 20.95 -0.57 -3.64
N PRO A 40 21.73 -0.92 -4.69
CA PRO A 40 21.94 -0.02 -5.83
C PRO A 40 20.66 0.06 -6.65
N VAL A 41 19.85 1.08 -6.37
CA VAL A 41 18.66 1.40 -7.16
C VAL A 41 19.06 2.40 -8.24
N GLU A 42 19.04 1.98 -9.50
CA GLU A 42 19.47 2.82 -10.63
C GLU A 42 18.48 3.95 -10.95
N GLN A 43 17.17 3.69 -10.78
CA GLN A 43 16.14 4.71 -11.03
C GLN A 43 14.89 4.48 -10.18
N TRP A 44 14.37 5.58 -9.62
CA TRP A 44 13.07 5.62 -8.96
C TRP A 44 11.99 6.12 -9.93
N CYS A 45 10.93 5.33 -10.11
CA CYS A 45 9.78 5.72 -10.93
C CYS A 45 8.73 6.49 -10.11
N ALA A 46 7.99 7.38 -10.77
CA ALA A 46 6.88 8.09 -10.15
C ALA A 46 5.80 7.10 -9.68
N PRO A 47 5.25 7.26 -8.46
CA PRO A 47 4.20 6.39 -7.95
C PRO A 47 2.94 6.52 -8.80
N THR A 48 2.56 5.44 -9.49
CA THR A 48 1.35 5.37 -10.30
C THR A 48 0.15 5.09 -9.42
N GLY A 49 -0.67 6.12 -9.19
CA GLY A 49 -2.00 5.94 -8.62
C GLY A 49 -2.85 5.12 -9.58
N GLY A 50 -3.10 3.85 -9.26
CA GLY A 50 -3.92 2.99 -10.09
C GLY A 50 -5.30 3.61 -10.31
N ARG A 51 -5.65 3.91 -11.57
CA ARG A 51 -7.07 3.99 -11.94
C ARG A 51 -7.64 2.61 -11.66
N ASN A 52 -8.38 2.45 -10.57
CA ASN A 52 -9.02 1.19 -10.20
C ASN A 52 -10.12 0.84 -11.22
N SER A 53 -9.75 0.32 -12.39
CA SER A 53 -10.64 -0.56 -13.15
C SER A 53 -10.59 -1.92 -12.45
N ILE A 54 -11.51 -2.12 -11.51
CA ILE A 54 -11.68 -3.39 -10.81
C ILE A 54 -12.10 -4.45 -11.82
N SER A 55 -11.25 -5.44 -12.07
CA SER A 55 -11.71 -6.81 -12.33
C SER A 55 -11.32 -7.66 -11.13
N ALA A 56 -12.17 -7.62 -10.11
CA ALA A 56 -12.02 -8.47 -8.94
C ALA A 56 -12.21 -9.94 -9.36
N THR A 57 -11.11 -10.65 -9.62
CA THR A 57 -11.15 -12.12 -9.60
C THR A 57 -11.07 -12.55 -8.14
N LYS A 58 -12.24 -12.79 -7.55
CA LYS A 58 -12.38 -13.36 -6.21
C LYS A 58 -11.80 -14.78 -6.21
N ARG A 59 -10.52 -14.96 -5.84
CA ARG A 59 -10.00 -16.30 -5.49
C ARG A 59 -10.31 -16.59 -4.03
N LYS A 60 -11.23 -17.51 -3.80
CA LYS A 60 -11.44 -18.19 -2.52
C LYS A 60 -10.19 -19.05 -2.28
N TRP A 61 -9.44 -18.78 -1.21
CA TRP A 61 -8.47 -19.74 -0.70
C TRP A 61 -9.25 -20.75 0.15
N SER A 62 -9.09 -22.04 -0.16
CA SER A 62 -9.71 -23.17 0.53
C SER A 62 -9.20 -23.31 1.96
#